data_AF-A0A0F9M2P2-F1
#
_entry.id   AF-A0A0F9M2P2-F1
#
_cell.length_a   1.000
_cell.length_b   1.000
_cell.length_c   1.000
_cell.angle_alpha   90.00
_cell.angle_beta   90.00
_cell.angle_gamma   90.00
#
_symmetry.space_group_name_H-M   'P 1'
#
loop_
_entity.id
_entity.type
_entity.pdbx_description
1 polymer ?
#
loop_
_entity_poly.entity_id
_entity_poly.type
_entity_poly.pdbx_seq_one_letter_code
_entity_poly.pdbx_strand_id
1 'polypeptide(L)'
;INFHLSSQTQQFETASNSLYSAVFLITLMMAVIGGRIIPMFTANATQIPARSRRLWLDRVALFAVWLVVVVFFLQLQSWIPDYLLAIMLLIAACLTALRCACWRFFTTLSHPLLWSLHLSYWCIPLGLSLLAYHYALGFVSINDALHTLTVGGMGGLILSMMSRVSLGHTGRPIIASSKMKVAFICMFVAGFVRVLMFTVFQGSLLALWLSIFFWVFAYSLFLYQYIPILFAQSKG
;
A
#
# COMPACT_ATOMS: atom_id res chain seq x y z
N ILE A 1 5.86 4.07 -22.11
CA ILE A 1 5.89 3.65 -23.54
C ILE A 1 4.54 3.07 -23.95
N ASN A 2 4.07 1.97 -23.36
CA ASN A 2 2.76 1.37 -23.67
C ASN A 2 1.57 2.34 -23.50
N PHE A 3 1.52 3.12 -22.41
CA PHE A 3 0.47 4.12 -22.22
C PHE A 3 0.43 5.20 -23.32
N HIS A 4 1.58 5.81 -23.65
CA HIS A 4 1.66 6.85 -24.68
C HIS A 4 1.32 6.31 -26.08
N LEU A 5 1.78 5.10 -26.40
CA LEU A 5 1.40 4.40 -27.64
C LEU A 5 -0.10 4.14 -27.68
N SER A 6 -0.70 3.63 -26.60
CA SER A 6 -2.14 3.35 -26.52
C SER A 6 -3.02 4.61 -26.59
N SER A 7 -2.55 5.74 -26.03
CA SER A 7 -3.27 7.01 -26.09
C SER A 7 -3.26 7.60 -27.50
N GLN A 8 -2.19 7.36 -28.26
CA GLN A 8 -2.08 7.79 -29.65
C GLN A 8 -2.93 6.91 -30.58
N THR A 9 -3.15 5.64 -30.25
CA THR A 9 -3.96 4.70 -31.03
C THR A 9 -5.44 4.64 -30.62
N GLN A 10 -5.89 5.48 -29.67
CA GLN A 10 -7.26 5.46 -29.09
C GLN A 10 -7.69 4.09 -28.53
N GLN A 11 -6.74 3.24 -28.14
CA GLN A 11 -7.03 1.92 -27.58
C GLN A 11 -7.18 2.01 -26.06
N PHE A 12 -8.36 2.43 -25.59
CA PHE A 12 -8.66 2.67 -24.17
C PHE A 12 -8.42 1.47 -23.24
N GLU A 13 -8.56 0.25 -23.75
CA GLU A 13 -8.32 -0.99 -23.00
C GLU A 13 -6.83 -1.20 -22.70
N THR A 14 -5.96 -1.00 -23.69
CA THR A 14 -4.50 -1.08 -23.52
C THR A 14 -3.95 0.04 -22.63
N ALA A 15 -4.61 1.21 -22.62
CA ALA A 15 -4.29 2.31 -21.71
C ALA A 15 -4.58 1.94 -20.25
N SER A 16 -5.75 1.34 -19.98
CA SER A 16 -6.13 0.87 -18.64
C SER A 16 -5.19 -0.23 -18.14
N ASN A 17 -4.86 -1.22 -18.98
CA ASN A 17 -3.90 -2.29 -18.65
C ASN A 17 -2.50 -1.75 -18.34
N SER A 18 -2.09 -0.68 -19.02
CA SER A 18 -0.81 -0.01 -18.75
C SER A 18 -0.79 0.66 -17.38
N LEU A 19 -1.90 1.26 -16.95
CA LEU A 19 -2.02 1.84 -15.59
C LEU A 19 -1.98 0.76 -14.52
N TYR A 20 -2.66 -0.37 -14.74
CA TYR A 20 -2.63 -1.51 -13.81
C TYR A 20 -1.22 -2.07 -13.64
N SER A 21 -0.50 -2.21 -14.75
CA SER A 21 0.91 -2.62 -14.76
C SER A 21 1.79 -1.69 -13.93
N ALA A 22 1.58 -0.37 -14.02
CA ALA A 22 2.31 0.60 -13.21
C ALA A 22 2.02 0.45 -11.72
N VAL A 23 0.75 0.24 -11.34
CA VAL A 23 0.36 -0.02 -9.95
C VAL A 23 1.07 -1.27 -9.42
N PHE A 24 1.04 -2.39 -10.16
CA PHE A 24 1.70 -3.63 -9.73
C PHE A 24 3.22 -3.49 -9.63
N LEU A 25 3.85 -2.74 -10.53
CA LEU A 25 5.29 -2.44 -10.44
C LEU A 25 5.62 -1.67 -9.16
N ILE A 26 4.83 -0.64 -8.83
CA ILE A 26 5.00 0.11 -7.58
C ILE A 26 4.73 -0.80 -6.38
N THR A 27 3.73 -1.67 -6.43
CA THR A 27 3.46 -2.68 -5.40
C THR A 27 4.65 -3.60 -5.16
N LEU A 28 5.33 -4.06 -6.22
CA LEU A 28 6.56 -4.82 -6.09
C LEU A 28 7.67 -4.01 -5.41
N MET A 29 7.85 -2.74 -5.78
CA MET A 29 8.80 -1.86 -5.10
C MET A 29 8.46 -1.70 -3.61
N MET A 30 7.20 -1.48 -3.27
CA MET A 30 6.73 -1.43 -1.88
C MET A 30 7.02 -2.75 -1.16
N ALA A 31 6.78 -3.91 -1.78
CA ALA A 31 7.03 -5.21 -1.18
C ALA A 31 8.52 -5.45 -0.91
N VAL A 32 9.40 -5.06 -1.84
CA VAL A 32 10.87 -5.19 -1.74
C VAL A 32 11.42 -4.25 -0.67
N ILE A 33 11.11 -2.96 -0.75
CA ILE A 33 11.63 -1.93 0.16
C ILE A 33 11.02 -2.11 1.55
N GLY A 34 9.68 -2.19 1.61
CA GLY A 34 8.90 -2.31 2.84
C GLY A 34 9.35 -3.47 3.71
N GLY A 35 9.57 -4.65 3.14
CA GLY A 35 9.99 -5.80 3.93
C GLY A 35 11.43 -5.76 4.45
N ARG A 36 12.24 -4.76 4.07
CA ARG A 36 13.54 -4.48 4.70
C ARG A 36 13.43 -3.36 5.73
N ILE A 37 12.76 -2.26 5.37
CA ILE A 37 12.68 -1.07 6.23
C ILE A 37 11.74 -1.28 7.43
N ILE A 38 10.63 -2.02 7.28
CA ILE A 38 9.64 -2.18 8.34
C ILE A 38 10.21 -2.97 9.52
N PRO A 39 10.85 -4.15 9.32
CA PRO A 39 11.49 -4.87 10.42
C PRO A 39 12.60 -4.06 11.09
N MET A 40 13.42 -3.36 10.30
CA MET A 40 14.52 -2.52 10.80
C MET A 40 13.99 -1.36 11.65
N PHE A 41 12.99 -0.62 11.17
CA PHE A 41 12.36 0.45 11.92
C PHE A 41 11.63 -0.03 13.17
N THR A 42 11.02 -1.22 13.11
CA THR A 42 10.36 -1.83 14.27
C THR A 42 11.38 -2.15 15.35
N ALA A 43 12.51 -2.80 15.00
CA ALA A 43 13.58 -3.09 15.95
C ALA A 43 14.18 -1.81 16.54
N ASN A 44 14.46 -0.81 15.70
CA ASN A 44 15.09 0.44 16.14
C ASN A 44 14.20 1.28 17.08
N ALA A 45 12.88 1.32 16.85
CA ALA A 45 12.02 2.13 17.72
C ALA A 45 11.59 1.39 18.99
N THR A 46 11.39 0.07 18.92
CA THR A 46 10.93 -0.73 20.08
C THR A 46 12.07 -1.24 20.96
N GLN A 47 13.33 -1.16 20.48
CA GLN A 47 14.50 -1.76 21.12
C GLN A 47 14.37 -3.28 21.36
N ILE A 48 13.41 -3.92 20.69
CA ILE A 48 13.21 -5.37 20.70
C ILE A 48 13.89 -5.92 19.45
N PRO A 49 14.78 -6.93 19.57
CA PRO A 49 15.42 -7.51 18.40
C PRO A 49 14.40 -8.05 17.41
N ALA A 50 14.63 -7.76 16.12
CA ALA A 50 13.82 -8.30 15.04
C ALA A 50 13.85 -9.83 15.12
N ARG A 51 12.70 -10.47 14.87
CA ARG A 51 12.64 -11.93 14.76
C ARG A 51 13.58 -12.38 13.64
N SER A 52 14.24 -13.52 13.83
CA SER A 52 15.15 -14.11 12.82
C SER A 52 14.48 -14.13 11.45
N ARG A 53 15.13 -13.46 10.49
CA ARG A 53 14.60 -13.27 9.15
C ARG A 53 14.66 -14.60 8.40
N ARG A 54 13.49 -15.17 8.10
CA ARG A 54 13.37 -16.37 7.26
C ARG A 54 13.65 -15.99 5.81
N LEU A 55 14.92 -16.07 5.39
CA LEU A 55 15.37 -15.65 4.05
C LEU A 55 14.61 -16.36 2.92
N TRP A 56 14.26 -17.63 3.11
CA TRP A 56 13.49 -18.38 2.11
C TRP A 56 12.09 -17.77 1.92
N LEU A 57 11.39 -17.43 3.00
CA LEU A 57 10.04 -16.86 2.94
C LEU A 57 10.06 -15.50 2.23
N ASP A 58 11.06 -14.68 2.55
CA ASP A 58 11.26 -13.38 1.90
C ASP A 58 11.48 -13.53 0.39
N ARG A 59 12.32 -14.49 -0.04
CA ARG A 59 12.58 -14.74 -1.47
C ARG A 59 11.35 -15.26 -2.19
N VAL A 60 10.66 -16.24 -1.60
CA VAL A 60 9.48 -16.86 -2.21
C VAL A 60 8.30 -15.88 -2.29
N ALA A 61 8.06 -15.08 -1.25
CA ALA A 61 7.03 -14.04 -1.29
C ALA A 61 7.33 -12.97 -2.35
N LEU A 62 8.57 -12.48 -2.44
CA LEU A 62 8.95 -11.48 -3.44
C LEU A 62 8.90 -12.05 -4.86
N PHE A 63 9.30 -13.31 -5.05
CA PHE A 63 9.20 -13.99 -6.33
C PHE A 63 7.74 -14.14 -6.77
N ALA A 64 6.84 -14.50 -5.86
CA ALA A 64 5.41 -14.59 -6.16
C ALA A 64 4.82 -13.24 -6.60
N VAL A 65 5.15 -12.15 -5.90
CA VAL A 65 4.72 -10.80 -6.30
C VAL A 65 5.34 -10.39 -7.63
N TRP A 66 6.62 -10.70 -7.86
CA TRP A 66 7.30 -10.43 -9.13
C TRP A 66 6.61 -11.16 -10.30
N LEU A 67 6.23 -12.42 -10.10
CA LEU A 67 5.54 -13.21 -11.11
C LEU A 67 4.17 -12.58 -11.46
N VAL A 68 3.43 -12.09 -10.45
CA VAL A 68 2.21 -11.28 -10.69
C VAL A 68 2.53 -10.07 -11.56
N VAL A 69 3.57 -9.28 -11.24
CA VAL A 69 3.95 -8.13 -12.07
C VAL A 69 4.25 -8.55 -13.52
N VAL A 70 4.99 -9.63 -13.74
CA VAL A 70 5.34 -10.12 -15.08
C VAL A 70 4.10 -10.48 -15.88
N VAL A 71 3.15 -11.22 -15.28
CA VAL A 71 1.91 -11.61 -15.94
C VAL A 71 1.11 -10.40 -16.39
N PHE A 72 0.89 -9.43 -15.50
CA PHE A 72 0.10 -8.23 -15.83
C PHE A 72 0.85 -7.27 -16.76
N PHE A 73 2.17 -7.12 -16.62
CA PHE A 73 2.98 -6.24 -17.44
C PHE A 73 3.08 -6.72 -18.90
N LEU A 74 3.21 -8.03 -19.10
CA LEU A 74 3.22 -8.65 -20.43
C LEU A 74 1.81 -8.90 -20.99
N GLN A 75 0.77 -8.49 -20.27
CA GLN A 75 -0.63 -8.70 -20.65
C GLN A 75 -1.00 -10.18 -20.86
N LEU A 76 -0.33 -11.08 -20.14
CA LEU A 76 -0.55 -12.53 -20.23
C LEU A 76 -1.80 -12.98 -19.47
N GLN A 77 -2.44 -12.10 -18.69
CA GLN A 77 -3.64 -12.45 -17.92
C GLN A 77 -4.79 -12.97 -18.79
N SER A 78 -4.92 -12.51 -20.05
CA SER A 78 -5.96 -12.98 -20.98
C SER A 78 -5.70 -14.38 -21.53
N TRP A 79 -4.47 -14.88 -21.41
CA TRP A 79 -4.05 -16.18 -21.91
C TRP A 79 -4.08 -17.26 -20.82
N ILE A 80 -4.25 -16.86 -19.57
CA ILE A 80 -4.25 -17.73 -18.40
C ILE A 80 -5.70 -17.92 -17.94
N PRO A 81 -6.15 -19.15 -17.67
CA PRO A 81 -7.47 -19.38 -17.10
C PRO A 81 -7.66 -18.67 -15.75
N ASP A 82 -8.83 -18.06 -15.53
CA ASP A 82 -9.13 -17.25 -14.34
C ASP A 82 -8.85 -17.99 -13.02
N TYR A 83 -9.18 -19.29 -12.94
CA TYR A 83 -8.92 -20.09 -11.74
C TYR A 83 -7.42 -20.20 -11.40
N LEU A 84 -6.56 -20.32 -12.43
CA LEU A 84 -5.12 -20.45 -12.23
C LEU A 84 -4.53 -19.10 -11.81
N LEU A 85 -5.03 -18.02 -12.40
CA LEU A 85 -4.65 -16.65 -12.02
C LEU A 85 -5.07 -16.34 -10.58
N ALA A 86 -6.28 -16.74 -10.17
CA ALA A 86 -6.76 -16.61 -8.81
C ALA A 86 -5.88 -17.36 -7.80
N ILE A 87 -5.52 -18.62 -8.10
CA ILE A 87 -4.61 -19.42 -7.25
C ILE A 87 -3.25 -18.73 -7.10
N MET A 88 -2.66 -18.28 -8.21
CA MET A 88 -1.38 -17.59 -8.22
C MET A 88 -1.39 -16.32 -7.35
N LEU A 89 -2.44 -15.51 -7.48
CA LEU A 89 -2.65 -14.30 -6.68
C LEU A 89 -2.85 -14.61 -5.20
N LEU A 90 -3.62 -15.64 -4.88
CA LEU A 90 -3.86 -16.08 -3.51
C LEU A 90 -2.57 -16.58 -2.85
N ILE A 91 -1.73 -17.34 -3.57
CA ILE A 91 -0.41 -17.76 -3.10
C ILE A 91 0.47 -16.53 -2.81
N ALA A 92 0.52 -15.55 -3.72
CA ALA A 92 1.28 -14.32 -3.51
C ALA A 92 0.77 -13.53 -2.30
N ALA A 93 -0.55 -13.44 -2.12
CA ALA A 93 -1.19 -12.80 -0.97
C ALA A 93 -0.85 -13.52 0.35
N CYS A 94 -1.00 -14.85 0.41
CA CYS A 94 -0.70 -15.65 1.59
C CYS A 94 0.77 -15.57 1.98
N LEU A 95 1.70 -15.70 1.04
CA LEU A 95 3.14 -15.58 1.31
C LEU A 95 3.51 -14.19 1.84
N THR A 96 2.93 -13.15 1.25
CA THR A 96 3.15 -11.78 1.71
C THR A 96 2.54 -11.55 3.09
N ALA A 97 1.34 -12.08 3.36
CA ALA A 97 0.70 -12.01 4.67
C ALA A 97 1.50 -12.77 5.75
N LEU A 98 2.01 -13.96 5.45
CA LEU A 98 2.89 -14.72 6.36
C LEU A 98 4.16 -13.95 6.68
N ARG A 99 4.73 -13.28 5.67
CA ARG A 99 5.87 -12.38 5.84
C ARG A 99 5.54 -11.22 6.76
N CYS A 100 4.38 -10.57 6.59
CA CYS A 100 3.90 -9.51 7.48
C CYS A 100 3.68 -9.99 8.92
N ALA A 101 3.08 -11.18 9.08
CA ALA A 101 2.78 -11.77 10.39
C ALA A 101 4.04 -12.13 11.18
N CYS A 102 5.18 -12.33 10.50
CA CYS A 102 6.47 -12.48 11.18
C CYS A 102 6.95 -11.18 11.84
N TRP A 103 6.35 -10.04 11.50
CA TRP A 103 6.69 -8.75 12.09
C TRP A 103 5.84 -8.50 13.34
N ARG A 104 6.46 -7.94 14.38
CA ARG A 104 5.84 -7.74 15.70
C ARG A 104 4.86 -6.56 15.70
N PHE A 105 3.80 -6.61 14.88
CA PHE A 105 2.83 -5.52 14.71
C PHE A 105 2.32 -4.96 16.04
N PHE A 106 1.93 -5.82 16.99
CA PHE A 106 1.40 -5.40 18.28
C PHE A 106 2.36 -4.54 19.11
N THR A 107 3.67 -4.71 18.94
CA THR A 107 4.68 -3.87 19.63
C THR A 107 4.75 -2.44 19.08
N THR A 108 4.11 -2.19 17.93
CA THR A 108 4.12 -0.89 17.26
C THR A 108 2.93 0.00 17.56
N LEU A 109 1.92 -0.49 18.31
CA LEU A 109 0.68 0.25 18.58
C LEU A 109 0.92 1.57 19.34
N SER A 110 1.95 1.60 20.19
CA SER A 110 2.37 2.82 20.90
C SER A 110 3.05 3.86 19.99
N HIS A 111 3.45 3.48 18.78
CA HIS A 111 4.22 4.31 17.84
C HIS A 111 3.44 4.56 16.54
N PRO A 112 2.78 5.73 16.39
CA PRO A 112 1.95 6.02 15.22
C PRO A 112 2.66 5.98 13.87
N LEU A 113 3.92 6.40 13.85
CA LEU A 113 4.78 6.32 12.66
C LEU A 113 5.16 4.88 12.28
N LEU A 114 4.93 3.90 13.15
CA LEU A 114 5.20 2.49 12.87
C LEU A 114 3.92 1.75 12.54
N TRP A 115 2.87 1.85 13.37
CA TRP A 115 1.65 1.08 13.08
C TRP A 115 1.03 1.50 11.75
N SER A 116 1.11 2.78 11.37
CA SER A 116 0.67 3.24 10.05
C SER A 116 1.46 2.58 8.93
N LEU A 117 2.78 2.46 9.08
CA LEU A 117 3.64 1.81 8.09
C LEU A 117 3.31 0.32 7.92
N HIS A 118 3.07 -0.38 9.03
CA HIS A 118 2.66 -1.79 9.00
C HIS A 118 1.26 -1.95 8.39
N LEU A 119 0.31 -1.13 8.80
CA LEU A 119 -1.08 -1.24 8.35
C LEU A 119 -1.19 -0.95 6.84
N SER A 120 -0.45 0.03 6.32
CA SER A 120 -0.36 0.26 4.87
C SER A 120 0.33 -0.88 4.14
N TYR A 121 1.33 -1.53 4.73
CA TYR A 121 1.94 -2.70 4.10
C TYR A 121 0.95 -3.89 4.05
N TRP A 122 0.07 -4.05 5.05
CA TRP A 122 -1.01 -5.05 5.02
C TRP A 122 -2.00 -4.86 3.88
N CYS A 123 -2.11 -3.66 3.31
CA CYS A 123 -2.90 -3.44 2.10
C CYS A 123 -2.36 -4.19 0.87
N ILE A 124 -1.07 -4.57 0.84
CA ILE A 124 -0.48 -5.37 -0.26
C ILE A 124 -1.13 -6.77 -0.32
N PRO A 125 -1.02 -7.63 0.70
CA PRO A 125 -1.67 -8.93 0.66
C PRO A 125 -3.20 -8.80 0.56
N LEU A 126 -3.83 -7.79 1.17
CA LEU A 126 -5.27 -7.57 1.03
C LEU A 126 -5.66 -7.25 -0.42
N GLY A 127 -4.94 -6.36 -1.10
CA GLY A 127 -5.19 -6.04 -2.50
C GLY A 127 -5.00 -7.24 -3.43
N LEU A 128 -3.97 -8.05 -3.18
CA LEU A 128 -3.75 -9.30 -3.93
C LEU A 128 -4.86 -10.33 -3.68
N SER A 129 -5.34 -10.46 -2.44
CA SER A 129 -6.48 -11.33 -2.10
C SER A 129 -7.78 -10.87 -2.77
N LEU A 130 -8.05 -9.56 -2.81
CA LEU A 130 -9.21 -9.00 -3.51
C LEU A 130 -9.14 -9.27 -5.01
N LEU A 131 -7.94 -9.15 -5.59
CA LEU A 131 -7.74 -9.48 -7.00
C LEU A 131 -7.92 -10.99 -7.26
N ALA A 132 -7.44 -11.86 -6.37
CA ALA A 132 -7.70 -13.30 -6.46
C ALA A 132 -9.21 -13.60 -6.42
N TYR A 133 -9.93 -12.91 -5.54
CA TYR A 133 -11.38 -13.06 -5.40
C TYR A 133 -12.15 -12.55 -6.63
N HIS A 134 -11.68 -11.48 -7.27
CA HIS A 134 -12.20 -11.01 -8.56
C HIS A 134 -12.17 -12.13 -9.61
N TYR A 135 -11.00 -12.77 -9.81
CA TYR A 135 -10.87 -13.85 -10.79
C TYR A 135 -11.55 -15.17 -10.37
N ALA A 136 -11.72 -15.42 -9.07
CA ALA A 136 -12.37 -16.64 -8.59
C ALA A 136 -13.91 -16.58 -8.63
N LEU A 137 -14.49 -15.46 -8.22
CA LEU A 137 -15.92 -15.35 -7.89
C LEU A 137 -16.61 -14.14 -8.53
N GLY A 138 -15.87 -13.18 -9.10
CA GLY A 138 -16.43 -12.06 -9.87
C GLY A 138 -17.16 -10.96 -9.08
N PHE A 139 -17.41 -11.12 -7.79
CA PHE A 139 -18.17 -10.15 -6.98
C PHE A 139 -17.41 -8.86 -6.63
N VAL A 140 -16.07 -8.87 -6.71
CA VAL A 140 -15.21 -7.72 -6.40
C VAL A 140 -14.67 -7.13 -7.70
N SER A 141 -14.66 -5.81 -7.84
CA SER A 141 -14.07 -5.16 -9.01
C SER A 141 -12.54 -5.15 -8.94
N ILE A 142 -11.86 -5.25 -10.09
CA ILE A 142 -10.42 -4.99 -10.19
C ILE A 142 -10.04 -3.62 -9.59
N ASN A 143 -10.91 -2.62 -9.74
CA ASN A 143 -10.68 -1.28 -9.20
C ASN A 143 -10.64 -1.27 -7.66
N ASP A 144 -11.38 -2.14 -6.99
CA ASP A 144 -11.39 -2.23 -5.52
C ASP A 144 -10.05 -2.78 -5.00
N ALA A 145 -9.50 -3.79 -5.69
CA ALA A 145 -8.16 -4.30 -5.43
C ALA A 145 -7.10 -3.21 -5.66
N LEU A 146 -7.19 -2.48 -6.77
CA LEU A 146 -6.26 -1.39 -7.09
C LEU A 146 -6.35 -0.22 -6.10
N HIS A 147 -7.55 0.15 -5.65
CA HIS A 147 -7.73 1.19 -4.63
C HIS A 147 -7.24 0.76 -3.25
N THR A 148 -7.33 -0.53 -2.93
CA THR A 148 -6.69 -1.08 -1.74
C THR A 148 -5.17 -0.90 -1.80
N LEU A 149 -4.55 -1.22 -2.94
CA LEU A 149 -3.11 -1.07 -3.14
C LEU A 149 -2.66 0.39 -3.19
N THR A 150 -3.43 1.27 -3.84
CA THR A 150 -3.06 2.67 -4.07
C THR A 150 -3.43 3.58 -2.91
N VAL A 151 -4.70 3.62 -2.50
CA VAL A 151 -5.18 4.53 -1.43
C VAL A 151 -4.69 4.04 -0.06
N GLY A 152 -4.96 2.79 0.29
CA GLY A 152 -4.56 2.23 1.58
C GLY A 152 -3.06 1.91 1.67
N GLY A 153 -2.53 1.29 0.62
CA GLY A 153 -1.13 0.86 0.55
C GLY A 153 -0.15 1.99 0.24
N MET A 154 -0.12 2.46 -1.01
CA MET A 154 0.84 3.46 -1.48
C MET A 154 0.69 4.77 -0.73
N GLY A 155 -0.53 5.31 -0.67
CA GLY A 155 -0.83 6.57 0.00
C GLY A 155 -0.40 6.55 1.46
N GLY A 156 -0.80 5.51 2.20
CA GLY A 156 -0.43 5.41 3.60
C GLY A 156 1.06 5.12 3.86
N LEU A 157 1.72 4.30 3.04
CA LEU A 157 3.18 4.12 3.13
C LEU A 157 3.92 5.43 2.86
N ILE A 158 3.53 6.18 1.83
CA ILE A 158 4.11 7.48 1.48
C ILE A 158 3.92 8.46 2.64
N LEU A 159 2.69 8.59 3.16
CA LEU A 159 2.38 9.50 4.27
C LEU A 159 3.18 9.17 5.54
N SER A 160 3.29 7.87 5.87
CA SER A 160 4.05 7.39 7.03
C SER A 160 5.55 7.63 6.87
N MET A 161 6.11 7.33 5.70
CA MET A 161 7.53 7.51 5.41
C MET A 161 7.91 8.98 5.34
N MET A 162 7.15 9.83 4.64
CA MET A 162 7.44 11.26 4.58
C MET A 162 7.42 11.89 5.97
N SER A 163 6.44 11.54 6.81
CA SER A 163 6.37 12.02 8.19
C SER A 163 7.63 11.65 8.99
N ARG A 164 8.08 10.41 8.88
CA ARG A 164 9.29 9.91 9.56
C ARG A 164 10.57 10.59 9.04
N VAL A 165 10.74 10.64 7.72
CA VAL A 165 11.93 11.17 7.04
C VAL A 165 12.08 12.67 7.31
N SER A 166 10.98 13.43 7.30
CA SER A 166 10.98 14.85 7.65
C SER A 166 11.48 15.10 9.08
N LEU A 167 11.09 14.28 10.06
CA LEU A 167 11.61 14.40 11.44
C LEU A 167 13.08 13.96 11.52
N GLY A 168 13.42 12.83 10.89
CA GLY A 168 14.77 12.26 10.93
C GLY A 168 15.85 13.18 10.36
N HIS A 169 15.60 13.80 9.20
CA HIS A 169 16.58 14.69 8.56
C HIS A 169 16.61 16.11 9.14
N THR A 170 15.60 16.50 9.92
CA THR A 170 15.60 17.79 10.63
C THR A 170 16.16 17.69 12.05
N GLY A 171 16.73 16.53 12.43
CA GLY A 171 17.30 16.29 13.76
C GLY A 171 16.26 16.26 14.89
N ARG A 172 14.97 16.18 14.56
CA ARG A 172 13.88 16.21 15.54
C ARG A 172 13.58 14.79 16.04
N PRO A 173 13.05 14.63 17.27
CA PRO A 173 12.63 13.32 17.76
C PRO A 173 11.57 12.72 16.83
N ILE A 174 11.74 11.45 16.46
CA ILE A 174 10.87 10.72 15.53
C ILE A 174 9.59 10.27 16.27
N ILE A 175 8.79 11.25 16.69
CA ILE A 175 7.55 11.07 17.44
C ILE A 175 6.44 11.79 16.68
N ALA A 176 5.37 11.06 16.34
CA ALA A 176 4.21 11.65 15.69
C ALA A 176 3.43 12.56 16.64
N SER A 177 3.13 13.77 16.18
CA SER A 177 2.17 14.66 16.85
C SER A 177 0.75 14.08 16.81
N SER A 178 -0.12 14.54 17.71
CA SER A 178 -1.53 14.11 17.75
C SER A 178 -2.25 14.36 16.41
N LYS A 179 -1.92 15.46 15.71
CA LYS A 179 -2.44 15.77 14.37
C LYS A 179 -2.06 14.70 13.35
N MET A 180 -0.82 14.20 13.42
CA MET A 180 -0.37 13.15 12.52
C MET A 180 -1.02 11.79 12.82
N LYS A 181 -1.33 11.50 14.09
CA LYS A 181 -2.13 10.31 14.44
C LYS A 181 -3.50 10.35 13.75
N VAL A 182 -4.17 11.50 13.80
CA VAL A 182 -5.45 11.72 13.12
C VAL A 182 -5.30 11.56 11.61
N ALA A 183 -4.26 12.16 11.01
CA ALA A 183 -3.99 12.03 9.58
C ALA A 183 -3.81 10.56 9.14
N PHE A 184 -3.08 9.74 9.92
CA PHE A 184 -2.96 8.31 9.62
C PHE A 184 -4.30 7.60 9.69
N ILE A 185 -5.10 7.83 10.73
CA ILE A 185 -6.44 7.23 10.85
C ILE A 185 -7.32 7.64 9.67
N CYS A 186 -7.35 8.92 9.31
CA CYS A 186 -8.11 9.43 8.16
C CYS A 186 -7.70 8.76 6.85
N MET A 187 -6.40 8.52 6.62
CA MET A 187 -5.93 7.79 5.45
C MET A 187 -6.49 6.36 5.37
N PHE A 188 -6.48 5.63 6.48
CA PHE A 188 -7.03 4.26 6.51
C PHE A 188 -8.56 4.25 6.37
N VAL A 189 -9.25 5.21 6.98
CA VAL A 189 -10.69 5.40 6.78
C VAL A 189 -10.99 5.72 5.32
N ALA A 190 -10.19 6.56 4.66
CA ALA A 190 -10.34 6.85 3.24
C ALA A 190 -10.25 5.57 2.39
N GLY A 191 -9.23 4.73 2.62
CA GLY A 191 -9.08 3.44 1.94
C GLY A 191 -10.24 2.48 2.22
N PHE A 192 -10.67 2.37 3.48
CA PHE A 192 -11.78 1.51 3.89
C PHE A 192 -13.10 1.93 3.23
N VAL A 193 -13.41 3.23 3.25
CA VAL A 193 -14.60 3.80 2.60
C VAL A 193 -14.51 3.59 1.08
N ARG A 194 -13.34 3.82 0.48
CA ARG A 194 -13.14 3.68 -0.97
C ARG A 194 -13.42 2.28 -1.48
N VAL A 195 -13.11 1.26 -0.68
CA VAL A 195 -13.21 -0.15 -1.05
C VAL A 195 -14.52 -0.71 -0.52
N LEU A 196 -14.66 -0.89 0.79
CA LEU A 196 -15.78 -1.62 1.37
C LEU A 196 -17.10 -0.86 1.23
N MET A 197 -17.14 0.42 1.59
CA MET A 197 -18.38 1.20 1.48
C MET A 197 -18.77 1.38 0.00
N PHE A 198 -17.81 1.62 -0.88
CA PHE A 198 -18.10 1.73 -2.32
C PHE A 198 -18.66 0.43 -2.91
N THR A 199 -18.07 -0.74 -2.60
CA THR A 199 -18.56 -2.03 -3.09
C THR A 199 -19.93 -2.37 -2.50
N VAL A 200 -20.14 -2.20 -1.19
CA VAL A 200 -21.40 -2.55 -0.51
C VAL A 200 -22.56 -1.65 -0.97
N PHE A 201 -22.32 -0.35 -1.14
CA PHE A 201 -23.34 0.60 -1.59
C PHE A 201 -23.30 0.82 -3.12
N GLN A 202 -22.83 -0.16 -3.88
CA GLN A 202 -22.92 -0.22 -5.34
C GLN A 202 -22.44 1.07 -6.05
N GLY A 203 -21.31 1.60 -5.62
CA GLY A 203 -20.70 2.79 -6.24
C GLY A 203 -21.29 4.12 -5.79
N SER A 204 -21.89 4.18 -4.60
CA SER A 204 -22.47 5.40 -4.03
C SER A 204 -21.54 6.62 -4.13
N LEU A 205 -22.05 7.71 -4.70
CA LEU A 205 -21.36 9.01 -4.77
C LEU A 205 -20.95 9.53 -3.39
N LEU A 206 -21.75 9.23 -2.35
CA LEU A 206 -21.42 9.61 -0.99
C LEU A 206 -20.14 8.91 -0.50
N ALA A 207 -19.98 7.61 -0.77
CA ALA A 207 -18.78 6.87 -0.40
C ALA A 207 -17.54 7.43 -1.13
N LEU A 208 -17.70 7.80 -2.39
CA LEU A 208 -16.64 8.45 -3.16
C LEU A 208 -16.22 9.79 -2.55
N TRP A 209 -17.17 10.70 -2.29
CA TRP A 209 -16.87 12.00 -1.69
C TRP A 209 -16.28 11.90 -0.29
N LEU A 210 -16.77 10.96 0.52
CA LEU A 210 -16.26 10.73 1.86
C LEU A 210 -14.82 10.20 1.84
N SER A 211 -14.51 9.28 0.91
CA SER A 211 -13.14 8.83 0.69
C SER A 211 -12.22 9.98 0.28
N ILE A 212 -12.65 10.83 -0.65
CA ILE A 212 -11.86 11.98 -1.10
C ILE A 212 -11.62 12.94 0.07
N PHE A 213 -12.66 13.27 0.82
CA PHE A 213 -12.57 14.17 1.96
C PHE A 213 -11.54 13.69 2.98
N PHE A 214 -11.62 12.43 3.42
CA PHE A 214 -10.68 11.89 4.40
C PHE A 214 -9.24 11.83 3.87
N TRP A 215 -9.06 11.52 2.59
CA TRP A 215 -7.74 11.49 1.95
C TRP A 215 -7.12 12.89 1.90
N VAL A 216 -7.88 13.88 1.39
CA VAL A 216 -7.43 15.27 1.30
C VAL A 216 -7.14 15.84 2.69
N PHE A 217 -8.01 15.56 3.66
CA PHE A 217 -7.82 15.99 5.04
C PHE A 217 -6.54 15.41 5.66
N ALA A 218 -6.25 14.12 5.45
CA ALA A 218 -5.03 13.48 5.93
C ALA A 218 -3.76 14.16 5.39
N TYR A 219 -3.68 14.41 4.10
CA TYR A 219 -2.53 15.09 3.49
C TYR A 219 -2.46 16.57 3.86
N SER A 220 -3.60 17.24 4.03
CA SER A 220 -3.65 18.64 4.46
C SER A 220 -3.08 18.81 5.87
N LEU A 221 -3.42 17.89 6.79
CA LEU A 221 -2.84 17.85 8.13
C LEU A 221 -1.32 17.63 8.10
N PHE A 222 -0.84 16.74 7.21
CA PHE A 222 0.59 16.54 7.00
C PHE A 222 1.26 17.84 6.52
N LEU A 223 0.75 18.46 5.46
CA LEU A 223 1.31 19.71 4.94
C LEU A 223 1.33 20.80 6.01
N TYR A 224 0.21 21.03 6.69
CA TYR A 224 0.10 22.02 7.75
C TYR A 224 1.12 21.79 8.89
N GLN A 225 1.39 20.53 9.25
CA GLN A 225 2.34 20.21 10.32
C GLN A 225 3.80 20.30 9.86
N TYR A 226 4.13 19.86 8.64
CA TYR A 226 5.52 19.65 8.21
C TYR A 226 6.09 20.79 7.35
N ILE A 227 5.26 21.60 6.69
CA ILE A 227 5.72 22.84 6.01
C ILE A 227 6.56 23.71 6.96
N PRO A 228 6.07 24.14 8.14
CA PRO A 228 6.88 24.99 9.02
C PRO A 228 8.14 24.28 9.56
N ILE A 229 8.12 22.95 9.69
CA ILE A 229 9.28 22.17 10.16
C ILE A 229 10.41 22.18 9.13
N LEU A 230 10.08 22.16 7.83
CA LEU A 230 11.05 22.14 6.74
C LEU A 230 11.64 23.52 6.47
N PHE A 231 10.88 24.60 6.68
CA PHE A 231 11.35 25.97 6.49
C PHE A 231 12.01 26.58 7.72
N ALA A 232 11.72 26.08 8.93
CA ALA A 232 12.39 26.53 10.13
C ALA A 232 13.81 25.97 10.21
N GLN A 233 14.80 26.84 10.44
CA GLN A 233 16.18 26.41 10.74
C GLN A 233 16.17 25.47 11.95
N SER A 234 16.86 24.34 11.82
CA SER A 234 17.06 23.40 12.93
C SER A 234 17.67 24.15 14.11
N LYS A 235 16.95 24.22 15.23
CA LYS A 235 17.54 24.66 16.50
C LYS A 235 18.42 23.50 16.97
N GLY A 236 19.70 23.56 16.57
CA GLY A 236 20.77 22.71 17.11
C GLY A 236 20.95 22.95 18.60
#